data_AF-Q03N28-F1
#
_entry.id   AF-Q03N28-F1
#
_cell.length_a   1.000
_cell.length_b   1.000
_cell.length_c   1.000
_cell.angle_alpha   90.00
_cell.angle_beta   90.00
_cell.angle_gamma   90.00
#
_symmetry.space_group_name_H-M   'P 1'
#
loop_
_entity.id
_entity.type
_entity.pdbx_description
1 polymer ?
#
loop_
_entity_poly.entity_id
_entity_poly.type
_entity_poly.pdbx_seq_one_letter_code
_entity_poly.pdbx_strand_id
1 'polypeptide(L)'
;MPKTIRELADEFDVSKQAIRKKLDANFRANYVQTVTRNGVQTLVITNSGYLLLKQHFSSGNNQKPDGGTFTSNTGNRNQDTIKLLNQQLTIKDSQIKEKDAQLKSMQKLLDQSQQLQLMAEKKIEEFKSITLKKDDFTPSNPESEDNTSNTKNAWWHFW
;
A
#
# COMPACT_ATOMS: atom_id res chain seq x y z
N MET A 1 1.11 -11.78 15.98
CA MET A 1 0.53 -12.51 17.14
C MET A 1 0.87 -11.75 18.42
N PRO A 2 -0.05 -11.63 19.40
CA PRO A 2 0.25 -10.95 20.67
C PRO A 2 1.24 -11.76 21.51
N LYS A 3 2.28 -11.10 22.03
CA LYS A 3 3.40 -11.73 22.75
C LYS A 3 3.44 -11.29 24.21
N THR A 4 3.86 -12.19 25.08
CA THR A 4 4.04 -11.91 26.51
C THR A 4 5.35 -11.17 26.78
N ILE A 5 5.44 -10.48 27.91
CA ILE A 5 6.69 -9.80 28.33
C ILE A 5 7.87 -10.78 28.41
N ARG A 6 7.61 -12.06 28.75
CA ARG A 6 8.65 -13.10 28.79
C ARG A 6 9.17 -13.42 27.39
N GLU A 7 8.28 -13.71 26.45
CA GLU A 7 8.68 -14.01 25.06
C GLU A 7 9.42 -12.84 24.42
N LEU A 8 9.03 -11.60 24.73
CA LEU A 8 9.74 -10.42 24.26
C LEU A 8 11.13 -10.24 24.89
N ALA A 9 11.27 -10.59 26.17
CA ALA A 9 12.55 -10.53 26.86
C ALA A 9 13.55 -11.51 26.23
N ASP A 10 13.08 -12.72 25.97
CA ASP A 10 13.87 -13.79 25.36
C ASP A 10 14.22 -13.44 23.89
N GLU A 11 13.32 -12.80 23.14
CA GLU A 11 13.56 -12.41 21.74
C GLU A 11 14.46 -11.18 21.57
N PHE A 12 14.36 -10.20 22.47
CA PHE A 12 15.18 -8.98 22.41
C PHE A 12 16.52 -9.11 23.12
N ASP A 13 16.79 -10.25 23.77
CA ASP A 13 17.96 -10.48 24.63
C ASP A 13 18.08 -9.41 25.73
N VAL A 14 16.95 -9.09 26.38
CA VAL A 14 16.88 -8.09 27.45
C VAL A 14 16.13 -8.62 28.67
N SER A 15 16.37 -8.02 29.83
CA SER A 15 15.64 -8.43 31.04
C SER A 15 14.15 -8.08 30.96
N LYS A 16 13.31 -8.92 31.58
CA LYS A 16 11.86 -8.64 31.77
C LYS A 16 11.60 -7.28 32.43
N GLN A 17 12.53 -6.84 33.28
CA GLN A 17 12.46 -5.54 33.95
C GLN A 17 12.74 -4.39 32.98
N ALA A 18 13.67 -4.53 32.04
CA ALA A 18 13.94 -3.53 31.01
C ALA A 18 12.70 -3.28 30.14
N ILE A 19 11.99 -4.34 29.79
CA ILE A 19 10.72 -4.24 29.07
C ILE A 19 9.68 -3.54 29.93
N ARG A 20 9.45 -3.98 31.19
CA ARG A 20 8.49 -3.36 32.11
C ARG A 20 8.74 -1.86 32.32
N LYS A 21 9.99 -1.42 32.37
CA LYS A 21 10.36 -0.01 32.49
C LYS A 21 9.91 0.84 31.29
N LYS A 22 9.71 0.22 30.12
CA LYS A 22 9.23 0.88 28.89
C LYS A 22 7.71 0.81 28.72
N LEU A 23 7.02 0.04 29.56
CA LEU A 23 5.56 -0.04 29.58
C LEU A 23 4.99 1.10 30.44
N ASP A 24 5.06 2.34 29.94
CA ASP A 24 4.46 3.50 30.58
C ASP A 24 2.93 3.41 30.58
N ALA A 25 2.25 4.20 31.42
CA ALA A 25 0.79 4.21 31.53
C ALA A 25 0.09 4.39 30.17
N ASN A 26 0.62 5.28 29.33
CA ASN A 26 0.13 5.51 27.97
C ASN A 26 0.36 4.28 27.06
N PHE A 27 1.54 3.67 27.14
CA PHE A 27 1.85 2.47 26.35
C PHE A 27 0.93 1.30 26.74
N ARG A 28 0.64 1.16 28.03
CA ARG A 28 -0.24 0.11 28.55
C ARG A 28 -1.68 0.28 28.07
N ALA A 29 -2.19 1.51 28.05
CA ALA A 29 -3.54 1.80 27.57
C ALA A 29 -3.74 1.46 26.08
N ASN A 30 -2.71 1.68 25.26
CA ASN A 30 -2.82 1.52 23.81
C ASN A 30 -2.37 0.14 23.29
N TYR A 31 -1.41 -0.49 23.95
CA TYR A 31 -0.68 -1.63 23.37
C TYR A 31 -0.59 -2.86 24.27
N VAL A 32 -1.15 -2.81 25.50
CA VAL A 32 -1.18 -3.96 26.40
C VAL A 32 -2.62 -4.41 26.56
N GLN A 33 -2.81 -5.71 26.40
CA GLN A 33 -4.10 -6.36 26.54
C GLN A 33 -3.98 -7.49 27.55
N THR A 34 -5.05 -7.74 28.28
CA THR A 34 -5.16 -8.91 29.16
C THR A 34 -5.89 -9.99 28.39
N VAL A 35 -5.25 -11.15 28.25
CA VAL A 35 -5.86 -12.33 27.61
C VAL A 35 -5.85 -13.50 28.58
N THR A 36 -6.96 -14.23 28.64
CA THR A 36 -7.05 -15.45 29.45
C THR A 36 -6.41 -16.60 28.69
N ARG A 37 -5.29 -17.12 29.18
CA ARG A 37 -4.67 -18.35 28.69
C ARG A 37 -4.73 -19.39 29.80
N ASN A 38 -5.27 -20.57 29.50
CA ASN A 38 -5.35 -21.69 30.45
C ASN A 38 -6.00 -21.31 31.79
N GLY A 39 -7.06 -20.50 31.76
CA GLY A 39 -7.76 -20.01 32.96
C GLY A 39 -7.04 -18.90 33.74
N VAL A 40 -5.85 -18.46 33.30
CA VAL A 40 -5.07 -17.40 33.96
C VAL A 40 -5.01 -16.15 33.08
N GLN A 41 -5.32 -15.00 33.67
CA GLN A 41 -5.19 -13.70 33.01
C GLN A 41 -3.72 -13.36 32.79
N THR A 42 -3.32 -13.22 31.52
CA THR A 42 -1.95 -12.95 31.10
C THR A 42 -1.89 -11.64 30.33
N LEU A 43 -0.95 -10.77 30.70
CA LEU A 43 -0.67 -9.54 29.98
C LEU A 43 0.12 -9.85 28.71
N VAL A 44 -0.44 -9.48 27.56
CA VAL A 44 0.16 -9.59 26.24
C VAL A 44 0.25 -8.23 25.57
N ILE A 45 1.25 -8.08 24.73
CA ILE A 45 1.52 -6.87 23.98
C ILE A 45 1.04 -7.09 22.55
N THR A 46 0.32 -6.10 22.02
CA THR A 46 -0.19 -6.11 20.65
C THR A 46 0.96 -6.05 19.65
N ASN A 47 0.67 -6.40 18.40
CA ASN A 47 1.70 -6.41 17.35
C ASN A 47 2.31 -5.03 17.11
N SER A 48 1.53 -3.96 17.23
CA SER A 48 2.02 -2.58 17.14
C SER A 48 2.96 -2.26 18.30
N GLY A 49 2.60 -2.61 19.54
CA GLY A 49 3.48 -2.46 20.71
C GLY A 49 4.80 -3.23 20.58
N TYR A 50 4.74 -4.43 20.01
CA TYR A 50 5.95 -5.23 19.72
C TYR A 50 6.91 -4.50 18.78
N LEU A 51 6.42 -3.89 17.69
CA LEU A 51 7.27 -3.18 16.73
C LEU A 51 7.96 -1.97 17.38
N LEU A 52 7.25 -1.23 18.23
CA LEU A 52 7.83 -0.11 18.98
C LEU A 52 8.94 -0.58 19.92
N LEU A 53 8.70 -1.65 20.68
CA LEU A 53 9.69 -2.22 21.59
C LEU A 53 10.89 -2.78 20.81
N LYS A 54 10.64 -3.48 19.70
CA LYS A 54 11.69 -3.99 18.81
C LYS A 54 12.54 -2.86 18.28
N GLN A 55 11.96 -1.78 17.79
CA GLN A 55 12.72 -0.63 17.32
C GLN A 55 13.63 -0.08 18.44
N HIS A 56 13.11 0.04 19.66
CA HIS A 56 13.84 0.57 20.80
C HIS A 56 14.98 -0.35 21.28
N PHE A 57 14.78 -1.67 21.31
CA PHE A 57 15.78 -2.62 21.78
C PHE A 57 16.72 -3.11 20.66
N SER A 58 16.28 -3.14 19.41
CA SER A 58 17.10 -3.51 18.24
C SER A 58 17.89 -2.33 17.65
N SER A 59 17.54 -1.08 17.96
CA SER A 59 18.41 0.08 17.66
C SER A 59 19.59 0.07 18.62
N GLY A 60 20.63 -0.69 18.27
CA GLY A 60 21.85 -0.84 19.06
C GLY A 60 22.55 0.49 19.32
N ASN A 61 22.19 1.15 20.42
CA ASN A 61 23.11 1.92 21.22
C ASN A 61 23.21 1.20 22.56
N ASN A 62 24.33 0.49 22.74
CA ASN A 62 24.74 -0.17 23.97
C ASN A 62 24.92 0.85 25.11
N GLN A 63 23.85 1.47 25.59
CA GLN A 63 23.87 2.14 26.89
C GLN A 63 23.63 1.08 27.97
N LYS A 64 24.67 0.27 28.18
CA LYS A 64 24.92 -0.36 29.46
C LYS A 64 24.99 0.80 30.47
N PRO A 65 24.21 0.82 31.56
CA PRO A 65 24.43 1.78 32.63
C PRO A 65 25.66 1.30 33.39
N ASP A 66 26.84 1.57 32.86
CA ASP A 66 28.05 1.47 33.66
C ASP A 66 28.05 2.66 34.63
N GLY A 67 28.26 2.35 35.91
CA GLY A 67 28.26 3.32 36.99
C GLY A 67 29.48 4.21 36.88
N GLY A 68 29.39 5.23 36.03
CA GLY A 68 30.43 6.22 35.82
C GLY A 68 29.79 7.57 35.55
N THR A 69 30.05 8.52 36.44
CA THR A 69 29.66 9.92 36.37
C THR A 69 29.97 10.50 34.99
N PHE A 70 28.97 10.58 34.10
CA PHE A 70 29.11 11.28 32.84
C PHE A 70 28.93 12.77 33.07
N THR A 71 30.05 13.46 33.14
CA THR A 71 30.13 14.90 32.93
C THR A 71 29.71 15.23 31.49
N SER A 72 29.01 16.35 31.38
CA SER A 72 28.36 16.93 30.22
C SER A 72 29.17 16.90 28.91
N ASN A 73 28.58 16.28 27.88
CA ASN A 73 28.64 16.75 26.49
C ASN A 73 27.47 16.17 25.68
N THR A 74 26.25 16.49 26.12
CA THR A 74 24.98 16.01 25.52
C THR A 74 24.42 16.96 24.44
N GLY A 75 25.03 18.14 24.24
CA GLY A 75 24.47 19.18 23.36
C GLY A 75 24.45 18.84 21.86
N ASN A 76 25.43 18.10 21.34
CA ASN A 76 25.64 18.01 19.89
C ASN A 76 24.92 16.80 19.23
N ARG A 77 24.84 15.65 19.91
CA ARG A 77 24.17 14.44 19.39
C ARG A 77 22.69 14.67 19.10
N ASN A 78 22.01 15.47 19.92
CA ASN A 78 20.59 15.76 19.73
C ASN A 78 20.35 16.58 18.46
N GLN A 79 21.23 17.54 18.15
CA GLN A 79 21.08 18.40 16.98
C GLN A 79 21.30 17.64 15.67
N ASP A 80 22.28 16.73 15.64
CA ASP A 80 22.54 15.84 14.50
C ASP A 80 21.38 14.87 14.26
N THR A 81 20.82 14.29 15.33
CA THR A 81 19.65 13.40 15.20
C THR A 81 18.42 14.14 14.66
N ILE A 82 18.16 15.36 15.14
CA ILE A 82 17.05 16.21 14.65
C ILE A 82 17.25 16.55 13.17
N LYS A 83 18.48 16.88 12.76
CA LYS A 83 18.80 17.16 11.35
C LYS A 83 18.56 15.94 10.46
N LEU A 84 18.99 14.75 10.90
CA LEU A 84 18.77 13.50 10.17
C LEU A 84 17.27 13.16 10.07
N LEU A 85 16.52 13.32 11.16
CA LEU A 85 15.07 13.12 11.20
C LEU A 85 14.35 14.07 10.23
N ASN A 86 14.73 15.34 10.21
CA ASN A 86 14.16 16.32 9.29
C ASN A 86 14.47 15.98 7.82
N GLN A 87 15.70 15.53 7.51
CA GLN A 87 16.03 15.05 6.17
C GLN A 87 15.21 13.82 5.76
N GLN A 88 14.97 12.90 6.68
CA GLN A 88 14.11 11.75 6.41
C GLN A 88 12.65 12.16 6.16
N LEU A 89 12.14 13.15 6.91
CA LEU A 89 10.80 13.71 6.69
C LEU A 89 10.68 14.33 5.30
N THR A 90 11.63 15.18 4.88
CA THR A 90 11.57 15.81 3.57
C THR A 90 11.63 14.80 2.42
N ILE A 91 12.46 13.75 2.55
CA ILE A 91 12.51 12.66 1.58
C ILE A 91 11.16 11.93 1.50
N LYS A 92 10.56 11.60 2.67
CA LYS A 92 9.26 10.93 2.71
C LYS A 92 8.15 11.80 2.12
N ASP A 93 8.11 13.09 2.44
CA ASP A 93 7.14 14.02 1.87
C ASP A 93 7.27 14.13 0.34
N SER A 94 8.51 14.15 -0.17
CA SER A 94 8.75 14.14 -1.62
C SER A 94 8.22 12.85 -2.26
N GLN A 95 8.47 11.69 -1.65
CA GLN A 95 7.97 10.41 -2.14
C GLN A 95 6.43 10.33 -2.10
N ILE A 96 5.79 10.93 -1.10
CA ILE A 96 4.33 11.00 -1.02
C ILE A 96 3.79 11.86 -2.16
N LYS A 97 4.35 13.06 -2.37
CA LYS A 97 3.94 13.94 -3.47
C LYS A 97 4.07 13.28 -4.84
N GLU A 98 5.15 12.52 -5.06
CA GLU A 98 5.35 11.79 -6.31
C GLU A 98 4.31 10.68 -6.50
N LYS A 99 4.02 9.90 -5.45
CA LYS A 99 2.95 8.89 -5.49
C LYS A 99 1.58 9.50 -5.74
N ASP A 100 1.27 10.64 -5.12
CA ASP A 100 0.01 11.34 -5.34
C ASP A 100 -0.11 11.85 -6.79
N ALA A 101 0.99 12.31 -7.38
CA ALA A 101 1.03 12.71 -8.79
C ALA A 101 0.79 11.50 -9.72
N GLN A 102 1.40 10.35 -9.42
CA GLN A 102 1.17 9.10 -10.15
C GLN A 102 -0.30 8.64 -10.03
N LEU A 103 -0.88 8.69 -8.82
CA LEU A 103 -2.29 8.35 -8.61
C LEU A 103 -3.23 9.26 -9.41
N LYS A 104 -2.97 10.57 -9.45
CA LYS A 104 -3.75 11.50 -10.29
C LYS A 104 -3.64 11.16 -11.78
N SER A 105 -2.44 10.80 -12.25
CA SER A 105 -2.22 10.40 -13.65
C SER A 105 -2.99 9.12 -13.97
N MET A 106 -2.92 8.10 -13.10
CA MET A 106 -3.66 6.85 -13.26
C MET A 106 -5.18 7.07 -13.26
N GLN A 107 -5.69 7.90 -12.34
CA GLN A 107 -7.11 8.24 -12.29
C GLN A 107 -7.57 8.91 -13.59
N LYS A 108 -6.79 9.86 -14.11
CA LYS A 108 -7.10 10.50 -15.40
C LYS A 108 -7.12 9.50 -16.56
N LEU A 109 -6.17 8.56 -16.59
CA LEU A 109 -6.12 7.53 -17.64
C LEU A 109 -7.33 6.59 -17.54
N LEU A 110 -7.72 6.21 -16.33
CA LEU A 110 -8.91 5.40 -16.08
C LEU A 110 -10.17 6.11 -16.55
N ASP A 111 -10.35 7.39 -16.19
CA ASP A 111 -11.49 8.20 -16.64
C ASP A 111 -11.56 8.28 -18.18
N GLN A 112 -10.41 8.48 -18.84
CA GLN A 112 -10.33 8.48 -20.30
C GLN A 112 -10.71 7.12 -20.90
N SER A 113 -10.25 6.01 -20.31
CA SER A 113 -10.59 4.67 -20.79
C SER A 113 -12.09 4.37 -20.65
N GLN A 114 -12.72 4.79 -19.55
CA GLN A 114 -14.16 4.64 -19.34
C GLN A 114 -14.96 5.45 -20.36
N GLN A 115 -14.55 6.71 -20.62
CA GLN A 115 -15.20 7.53 -21.65
C GLN A 115 -15.09 6.90 -23.04
N LEU A 116 -13.91 6.39 -23.41
CA LEU A 116 -13.71 5.74 -24.70
C LEU A 116 -14.55 4.45 -24.82
N GLN A 117 -14.66 3.67 -23.75
CA GLN A 117 -15.50 2.49 -23.72
C GLN A 117 -16.98 2.84 -23.96
N LEU A 118 -17.50 3.85 -23.26
CA LEU A 118 -18.89 4.32 -23.46
C LEU A 118 -19.12 4.82 -24.88
N MET A 119 -18.17 5.53 -25.48
CA MET A 119 -18.26 5.97 -26.88
C MET A 119 -18.25 4.79 -27.86
N ALA A 120 -17.45 3.75 -27.58
CA ALA A 120 -17.40 2.55 -28.41
C ALA A 120 -18.71 1.75 -28.31
N GLU A 121 -19.25 1.56 -27.10
CA GLU A 121 -20.52 0.88 -26.86
C GLU A 121 -21.67 1.59 -27.59
N LYS A 122 -21.76 2.92 -27.48
CA LYS A 122 -22.76 3.72 -28.19
C LYS A 122 -22.67 3.55 -29.71
N LYS A 123 -21.46 3.58 -30.28
CA LYS A 123 -21.27 3.36 -31.73
C LYS A 123 -21.70 1.96 -32.15
N ILE A 124 -21.39 0.94 -31.35
CA ILE A 124 -21.81 -0.44 -31.62
C ILE A 124 -23.34 -0.56 -31.61
N GLU A 125 -24.02 0.07 -30.66
CA GLU A 125 -25.49 0.13 -30.62
C GLU A 125 -26.08 0.84 -31.84
N GLU A 126 -25.52 1.98 -32.22
CA GLU A 126 -25.93 2.71 -33.43
C GLU A 126 -25.77 1.83 -34.68
N PHE A 127 -24.64 1.16 -34.86
CA PHE A 127 -24.43 0.25 -35.98
C PHE A 127 -25.41 -0.93 -35.98
N LYS A 128 -25.63 -1.58 -34.82
CA LYS A 128 -26.63 -2.66 -34.69
C LYS A 128 -28.02 -2.18 -35.09
N SER A 129 -28.41 -0.98 -34.67
CA SER A 129 -29.73 -0.40 -35.00
C SER A 129 -29.89 -0.12 -36.49
N ILE A 130 -28.82 0.28 -37.19
CA ILE A 130 -28.82 0.50 -38.64
C ILE A 130 -28.93 -0.82 -39.39
N THR A 131 -28.20 -1.86 -38.96
CA THR A 131 -28.28 -3.20 -39.57
C THR A 131 -29.69 -3.76 -39.47
N LEU A 132 -30.32 -3.69 -38.30
CA LEU A 132 -31.71 -4.16 -38.11
C LEU A 132 -32.70 -3.42 -39.02
N LYS A 133 -32.57 -2.10 -39.18
CA LYS A 133 -33.43 -1.32 -40.08
C LYS A 133 -33.22 -1.62 -41.56
N LYS A 134 -32.03 -2.10 -41.95
CA LYS A 134 -31.70 -2.44 -43.33
C LYS A 134 -32.29 -3.80 -43.72
N ASP A 135 -32.38 -4.74 -42.79
CA ASP A 135 -32.98 -6.05 -43.02
C ASP A 135 -34.50 -5.95 -43.27
N ASP A 136 -35.18 -4.99 -42.65
CA ASP A 136 -36.62 -4.72 -42.85
C ASP A 136 -36.98 -4.09 -44.22
N PHE A 137 -36.00 -3.64 -45.02
CA PHE A 137 -36.22 -2.97 -46.30
C PHE A 137 -35.77 -3.79 -47.53
N THR A 138 -35.58 -5.10 -47.40
CA THR A 138 -35.34 -5.97 -48.57
C THR A 138 -36.67 -6.49 -49.14
N PRO A 139 -37.13 -6.04 -50.33
CA PRO A 139 -38.23 -6.71 -51.02
C PRO A 139 -37.70 -8.04 -51.56
N SER A 140 -38.46 -9.08 -51.28
CA SER A 140 -38.20 -10.45 -51.72
C SER A 140 -38.24 -10.64 -53.24
N ASN A 141 -37.13 -11.17 -53.79
CA ASN A 141 -36.97 -12.07 -54.96
C ASN A 141 -37.12 -11.50 -56.41
N PRO A 142 -36.57 -12.15 -57.48
CA PRO A 142 -35.91 -13.47 -57.55
C PRO A 142 -34.56 -13.57 -58.30
N GLU A 143 -33.97 -14.77 -58.20
CA GLU A 143 -32.95 -15.42 -59.04
C GLU A 143 -32.43 -14.68 -60.27
N SER A 144 -31.10 -14.57 -60.37
CA SER A 144 -30.39 -14.84 -61.63
C SER A 144 -28.90 -15.06 -61.35
N GLU A 145 -28.39 -16.16 -61.87
CA GLU A 145 -26.99 -16.58 -61.87
C GLU A 145 -26.06 -15.53 -62.49
N ASP A 146 -24.79 -15.68 -62.09
CA ASP A 146 -23.60 -15.65 -62.95
C ASP A 146 -22.65 -14.45 -62.92
N ASN A 147 -21.37 -14.86 -62.77
CA ASN A 147 -20.14 -14.29 -63.31
C ASN A 147 -19.44 -13.08 -62.67
N THR A 148 -18.29 -13.43 -62.08
CA THR A 148 -16.96 -12.82 -62.29
C THR A 148 -16.83 -11.30 -62.17
N SER A 149 -16.07 -10.83 -61.19
CA SER A 149 -14.71 -10.29 -61.42
C SER A 149 -14.14 -9.62 -60.17
N ASN A 150 -12.97 -10.13 -59.78
CA ASN A 150 -11.79 -9.36 -59.37
C ASN A 150 -12.03 -7.89 -58.98
N THR A 151 -11.84 -7.54 -57.70
CA THR A 151 -10.93 -6.44 -57.33
C THR A 151 -10.73 -6.35 -55.81
N LYS A 152 -9.49 -6.67 -55.39
CA LYS A 152 -8.63 -5.99 -54.41
C LYS A 152 -9.30 -5.40 -53.17
N ASN A 153 -8.91 -5.91 -51.99
CA ASN A 153 -8.47 -5.10 -50.83
C ASN A 153 -7.79 -6.03 -49.80
N ALA A 154 -6.49 -6.27 -49.99
CA ALA A 154 -5.65 -6.93 -49.00
C ALA A 154 -5.40 -5.93 -47.84
N TRP A 155 -6.15 -6.09 -46.75
CA TRP A 155 -6.18 -5.19 -45.59
C TRP A 155 -5.24 -5.60 -44.44
N TRP A 156 -4.13 -6.29 -44.73
CA TRP A 156 -3.19 -6.71 -43.69
C TRP A 156 -1.74 -6.50 -44.12
N HIS A 157 -1.26 -5.27 -44.04
CA HIS A 157 0.17 -4.96 -43.94
C HIS A 157 0.37 -3.77 -43.02
N PHE A 158 0.54 -4.03 -41.73
CA PHE A 158 1.30 -3.14 -40.84
C PHE A 158 1.93 -3.99 -39.74
N TRP A 159 3.27 -4.00 -39.74
CA TRP A 159 4.17 -4.40 -38.65
C TRP A 159 4.98 -3.16 -38.33
#